data_AF-A0A101WP98-F1
#
_entry.id   AF-A0A101WP98-F1
#
_cell.length_a   1.000
_cell.length_b   1.000
_cell.length_c   1.000
_cell.angle_alpha   90.00
_cell.angle_beta   90.00
_cell.angle_gamma   90.00
#
_symmetry.space_group_name_H-M   'P 1'
#
loop_
_entity.id
_entity.type
_entity.pdbx_description
1 polymer ?
#
loop_
_entity_poly.entity_id
_entity_poly.type
_entity_poly.pdbx_seq_one_letter_code
_entity_poly.pdbx_strand_id
1 'polypeptide(L)'
;MSDHQAAEQMIGYLYQVRYALFLLLENDDEQTQINIEKFDDISFSHDDTAEIMIQLKHHTKKYGDLNDASTDIWRTIKVWADLVSEDTICLESTKFIIITTARAPKGTAASYLKPITKELARDTSTAFNILKRITVTSKNIKHLSYYNAFNKLGDELGKKLTDSIYIIDGSSNAIDVKADIRKIIRYGSLPKYEQRIFERLEGWWYDKSIEYLLSDQPVFISQKQIRSLIASFRDEYSEDNLPIDVPILDEVELENLPEKDHIFYEQLRLICLSNKRINLAIRDYYRAFSQRANWIRDDLIYINDLDRYEERLTDEWQRMFLTMQEDLEEYGDELDEKTKQRHGKLLFDKIQDKDIRIRERCSEPFVMRGSYHSLANRLSVGWHTDFETCLRTLLTR
;
A
#
# COMPACT_ATOMS: atom_id res chain seq x y z
N MET A 1 -27.04 -1.02 -21.86
CA MET A 1 -26.92 -2.34 -21.19
C MET A 1 -25.47 -2.86 -21.14
N SER A 2 -24.52 -2.27 -21.85
CA SER A 2 -23.08 -2.62 -21.81
C SER A 2 -22.34 -2.12 -20.56
N ASP A 3 -22.75 -0.96 -20.02
CA ASP A 3 -21.95 -0.26 -18.99
C ASP A 3 -21.91 -0.99 -17.64
N HIS A 4 -22.91 -1.82 -17.34
CA HIS A 4 -22.94 -2.61 -16.11
C HIS A 4 -22.03 -3.85 -16.15
N GLN A 5 -21.83 -4.47 -17.32
CA GLN A 5 -21.01 -5.68 -17.43
C GLN A 5 -19.50 -5.38 -17.30
N ALA A 6 -19.03 -4.29 -17.89
CA ALA A 6 -17.64 -3.89 -17.77
C ALA A 6 -17.26 -3.55 -16.33
N ALA A 7 -18.13 -2.84 -15.61
CA ALA A 7 -17.93 -2.50 -14.19
C ALA A 7 -17.90 -3.75 -13.31
N GLU A 8 -18.83 -4.69 -13.50
CA GLU A 8 -18.87 -5.95 -12.73
C GLU A 8 -17.63 -6.83 -12.97
N GLN A 9 -17.18 -6.91 -14.22
CA GLN A 9 -15.97 -7.64 -14.59
C GLN A 9 -14.72 -7.01 -13.97
N MET A 10 -14.58 -5.68 -14.07
CA MET A 10 -13.46 -4.95 -13.46
C MET A 10 -13.42 -5.14 -11.93
N ILE A 11 -14.57 -5.10 -11.26
CA ILE A 11 -14.66 -5.39 -9.83
C ILE A 11 -14.22 -6.83 -9.54
N GLY A 12 -14.55 -7.79 -10.40
CA GLY A 12 -14.07 -9.17 -10.30
C GLY A 12 -12.55 -9.27 -10.29
N TYR A 13 -11.87 -8.58 -11.22
CA TYR A 13 -10.41 -8.55 -11.26
C TYR A 13 -9.80 -7.86 -10.03
N LEU A 14 -10.35 -6.73 -9.60
CA LEU A 14 -9.90 -6.05 -8.38
C LEU A 14 -10.11 -6.90 -7.13
N TYR A 15 -11.20 -7.68 -7.09
CA TYR A 15 -11.47 -8.64 -6.02
C TYR A 15 -10.43 -9.75 -6.00
N GLN A 16 -10.04 -10.31 -7.15
CA GLN A 16 -8.99 -11.34 -7.22
C GLN A 16 -7.67 -10.83 -6.63
N VAL A 17 -7.22 -9.65 -7.07
CA VAL A 17 -5.98 -9.05 -6.55
C VAL A 17 -6.06 -8.84 -5.05
N ARG A 18 -7.13 -8.25 -4.52
CA ARG A 18 -7.28 -8.01 -3.08
C ARG A 18 -7.41 -9.31 -2.27
N TYR A 19 -8.14 -10.29 -2.79
CA TYR A 19 -8.36 -11.55 -2.09
C TYR A 19 -7.09 -12.41 -2.07
N ALA A 20 -6.21 -12.28 -3.06
CA ALA A 20 -4.88 -12.88 -3.04
C ALA A 20 -4.05 -12.39 -1.83
N LEU A 21 -4.05 -11.08 -1.55
CA LEU A 21 -3.40 -10.53 -0.35
C LEU A 21 -3.99 -11.13 0.93
N PHE A 22 -5.31 -11.22 1.02
CA PHE A 22 -6.00 -11.83 2.16
C PHE A 22 -5.57 -13.30 2.36
N LEU A 23 -5.59 -14.11 1.30
CA LEU A 23 -5.19 -15.51 1.34
C LEU A 23 -3.73 -15.69 1.75
N LEU A 24 -2.83 -14.83 1.26
CA LEU A 24 -1.42 -14.87 1.64
C LEU A 24 -1.23 -14.51 3.12
N LEU A 25 -1.99 -13.55 3.64
CA LEU A 25 -1.94 -13.12 5.04
C LEU A 25 -2.52 -14.14 6.03
N GLU A 26 -3.57 -14.87 5.64
CA GLU A 26 -4.15 -15.97 6.45
C GLU A 26 -3.28 -17.22 6.47
N ASN A 27 -2.29 -17.33 5.58
CA ASN A 27 -1.43 -18.50 5.55
C ASN A 27 -0.36 -18.43 6.65
N ASP A 28 -0.27 -19.50 7.44
CA ASP A 28 0.72 -19.63 8.54
C ASP A 28 2.13 -19.99 8.04
N ASP A 29 2.26 -20.55 6.84
CA ASP A 29 3.55 -20.90 6.26
C ASP A 29 4.24 -19.68 5.64
N GLU A 30 5.34 -19.27 6.26
CA GLU A 30 6.18 -18.15 5.83
C GLU A 30 6.77 -18.31 4.43
N GLN A 31 6.93 -19.54 3.95
CA GLN A 31 7.50 -19.83 2.63
C GLN A 31 6.45 -19.92 1.53
N THR A 32 5.16 -19.91 1.87
CA THR A 32 4.09 -19.96 0.87
C THR A 32 4.21 -18.78 -0.08
N GLN A 33 4.13 -19.09 -1.38
CA GLN A 33 4.14 -18.15 -2.48
C GLN A 33 2.81 -18.16 -3.21
N ILE A 34 2.36 -16.98 -3.63
CA ILE A 34 1.11 -16.80 -4.36
C ILE A 34 1.36 -16.29 -5.79
N ASN A 35 0.53 -16.74 -6.72
CA ASN A 35 0.47 -16.28 -8.11
C ASN A 35 -0.95 -15.80 -8.41
N ILE A 36 -1.07 -14.82 -9.30
CA ILE A 36 -2.35 -14.25 -9.77
C ILE A 36 -2.41 -14.47 -11.27
N GLU A 37 -3.47 -15.06 -11.83
CA GLU A 37 -3.65 -15.24 -13.28
C GLU A 37 -2.59 -16.10 -14.02
N LYS A 38 -1.79 -16.92 -13.30
CA LYS A 38 -0.81 -17.87 -13.93
C LYS A 38 -1.39 -19.25 -14.18
N PHE A 39 -1.85 -19.91 -13.11
CA PHE A 39 -2.41 -21.28 -13.19
C PHE A 39 -3.95 -21.26 -13.19
N ASP A 40 -4.53 -20.35 -12.41
CA ASP A 40 -5.96 -20.02 -12.34
C ASP A 40 -6.04 -18.55 -11.85
N ASP A 41 -7.21 -18.05 -11.43
CA ASP A 41 -7.35 -16.69 -10.88
C ASP A 41 -6.29 -16.42 -9.79
N ILE A 42 -6.13 -17.36 -8.86
CA ILE A 42 -5.10 -17.36 -7.81
C ILE A 42 -4.53 -18.76 -7.68
N SER A 43 -3.24 -18.89 -7.32
CA SER A 43 -2.67 -20.19 -6.99
C SER A 43 -1.55 -20.10 -5.96
N PHE A 44 -1.45 -21.13 -5.12
CA PHE A 44 -0.27 -21.36 -4.29
C PHE A 44 0.62 -22.39 -4.98
N SER A 45 1.90 -22.07 -5.12
CA SER A 45 2.85 -22.90 -5.86
C SER A 45 4.15 -23.10 -5.09
N HIS A 46 4.77 -24.25 -5.31
CA HIS A 46 6.14 -24.54 -4.92
C HIS A 46 6.89 -25.04 -6.16
N ASP A 47 8.10 -24.54 -6.42
CA ASP A 47 8.96 -24.93 -7.56
C ASP A 47 8.21 -25.00 -8.91
N ASP A 48 7.50 -23.93 -9.26
CA ASP A 48 6.70 -23.80 -10.50
C ASP A 48 5.58 -24.84 -10.68
N THR A 49 5.21 -25.56 -9.62
CA THR A 49 4.07 -26.49 -9.60
C THR A 49 2.95 -25.92 -8.72
N ALA A 50 1.73 -25.85 -9.25
CA ALA A 50 0.57 -25.39 -8.49
C ALA A 50 0.08 -26.49 -7.53
N GLU A 51 0.28 -26.29 -6.23
CA GLU A 51 -0.27 -27.17 -5.20
C GLU A 51 -1.76 -26.87 -4.95
N ILE A 52 -2.14 -25.61 -5.12
CA ILE A 52 -3.53 -25.16 -4.96
C ILE A 52 -3.87 -24.22 -6.10
N MET A 53 -4.91 -24.55 -6.85
CA MET A 53 -5.53 -23.69 -7.86
C MET A 53 -6.84 -23.15 -7.31
N ILE A 54 -7.00 -21.84 -7.33
CA ILE A 54 -8.13 -21.15 -6.72
C ILE A 54 -8.85 -20.34 -7.79
N GLN A 55 -10.13 -20.61 -7.94
CA GLN A 55 -11.03 -19.83 -8.77
C GLN A 55 -11.96 -19.00 -7.89
N LEU A 56 -12.00 -17.70 -8.11
CA LEU A 56 -12.84 -16.76 -7.39
C LEU A 56 -14.12 -16.45 -8.17
N LYS A 57 -15.27 -16.52 -7.49
CA LYS A 57 -16.58 -16.13 -8.04
C LYS A 57 -17.19 -15.00 -7.21
N HIS A 58 -17.03 -13.78 -7.73
CA HIS A 58 -17.56 -12.57 -7.12
C HIS A 58 -18.94 -12.21 -7.70
N HIS A 59 -19.91 -11.96 -6.83
CA HIS A 59 -21.26 -11.55 -7.22
C HIS A 59 -21.60 -10.19 -6.58
N THR A 60 -22.05 -9.22 -7.39
CA THR A 60 -22.39 -7.86 -6.95
C THR A 60 -23.85 -7.71 -6.49
N LYS A 61 -24.75 -8.62 -6.91
CA LYS A 61 -26.19 -8.65 -6.55
C LYS A 61 -26.65 -10.10 -6.35
N LYS A 62 -27.72 -10.28 -5.54
CA LYS A 62 -28.39 -11.55 -5.15
C LYS A 62 -27.51 -12.79 -5.34
N TYR A 63 -26.96 -13.30 -4.23
CA TYR A 63 -26.22 -14.56 -4.15
C TYR A 63 -26.70 -15.53 -5.23
N GLY A 64 -25.89 -15.74 -6.27
CA GLY A 64 -26.19 -16.79 -7.25
C GLY A 64 -26.29 -18.09 -6.47
N ASP A 65 -27.33 -18.90 -6.68
CA ASP A 65 -27.41 -20.16 -5.95
C ASP A 65 -26.42 -21.14 -6.58
N LEU A 66 -25.50 -21.68 -5.78
CA LEU A 66 -24.58 -22.78 -6.16
C LEU A 66 -25.34 -24.11 -6.23
N ASN A 67 -26.42 -24.12 -7.01
CA ASN A 67 -27.18 -25.33 -7.30
C ASN A 67 -26.39 -26.25 -8.25
N ASP A 68 -26.87 -27.49 -8.39
CA ASP A 68 -26.15 -28.52 -9.15
C ASP A 68 -26.02 -28.22 -10.66
N ALA A 69 -26.73 -27.22 -11.18
CA ALA A 69 -26.65 -26.76 -12.57
C ALA A 69 -26.01 -25.37 -12.70
N SER A 70 -25.32 -24.87 -11.67
CA SER A 70 -24.68 -23.56 -11.67
C SER A 70 -23.67 -23.42 -12.82
N THR A 71 -23.84 -22.38 -13.65
CA THR A 71 -22.93 -22.09 -14.76
C THR A 71 -21.51 -21.83 -14.28
N ASP A 72 -21.34 -21.16 -13.15
CA ASP A 72 -20.02 -20.82 -12.62
C ASP A 72 -19.24 -22.06 -12.18
N ILE A 73 -19.91 -22.99 -11.51
CA ILE A 73 -19.32 -24.26 -11.08
C ILE A 73 -18.95 -25.09 -12.31
N TRP A 74 -19.90 -25.29 -13.23
CA TRP A 74 -19.65 -26.17 -14.38
C TRP A 74 -18.61 -25.62 -15.36
N ARG A 75 -18.53 -24.29 -15.51
CA ARG A 75 -17.47 -23.67 -16.31
C ARG A 75 -16.10 -23.93 -15.70
N THR A 76 -15.96 -23.79 -14.39
CA THR A 76 -14.69 -24.06 -13.69
C THR A 76 -14.34 -25.55 -13.68
N ILE A 77 -15.31 -26.44 -13.41
CA ILE A 77 -15.11 -27.90 -13.52
C ILE A 77 -14.67 -28.29 -14.93
N LYS A 78 -15.22 -27.66 -15.98
CA LYS A 78 -14.81 -27.95 -17.36
C LYS A 78 -13.33 -27.59 -17.58
N VAL A 79 -12.88 -26.42 -17.12
CA VAL A 79 -11.47 -26.01 -17.24
C VAL A 79 -10.55 -27.03 -16.56
N TRP A 80 -10.87 -27.43 -15.34
CA TRP A 80 -10.07 -28.44 -14.63
C TRP A 80 -10.19 -29.85 -15.23
N ALA A 81 -11.34 -30.21 -15.80
CA ALA A 81 -11.50 -31.49 -16.50
C ALA A 81 -10.69 -31.54 -17.81
N ASP A 82 -10.62 -30.42 -18.53
CA ASP A 82 -9.76 -30.30 -19.70
C ASP A 82 -8.27 -30.42 -19.29
N LEU A 83 -7.86 -29.73 -18.22
CA LEU A 83 -6.50 -29.84 -17.65
C LEU A 83 -6.14 -31.28 -17.25
N VAL A 84 -7.01 -31.96 -16.49
CA VAL A 84 -6.79 -33.36 -16.08
C VAL A 84 -6.76 -34.32 -17.28
N SER A 85 -7.49 -34.01 -18.35
CA SER A 85 -7.48 -34.82 -19.57
C SER A 85 -6.14 -34.73 -20.31
N GLU A 86 -5.41 -33.62 -20.14
CA GLU A 86 -4.09 -33.38 -20.74
C GLU A 86 -2.95 -33.86 -19.82
N ASP A 87 -3.10 -33.65 -18.51
CA ASP A 87 -2.15 -34.08 -17.50
C ASP A 87 -2.87 -34.70 -16.29
N THR A 88 -2.89 -36.02 -16.21
CA THR A 88 -3.51 -36.73 -15.09
C THR A 88 -2.73 -36.61 -13.79
N ILE A 89 -1.43 -36.28 -13.85
CA ILE A 89 -0.53 -36.22 -12.69
C ILE A 89 -0.89 -35.06 -11.77
N CYS A 90 -1.48 -33.98 -12.31
CA CYS A 90 -1.94 -32.85 -11.50
C CYS A 90 -2.91 -33.26 -10.38
N LEU A 91 -3.66 -34.35 -10.51
CA LEU A 91 -4.55 -34.85 -9.46
C LEU A 91 -3.81 -35.40 -8.23
N GLU A 92 -2.53 -35.71 -8.34
CA GLU A 92 -1.70 -36.23 -7.25
C GLU A 92 -1.16 -35.11 -6.34
N SER A 93 -0.96 -33.92 -6.89
CA SER A 93 -0.30 -32.80 -6.22
C SER A 93 -1.15 -31.53 -6.10
N THR A 94 -2.23 -31.39 -6.87
CA THR A 94 -3.03 -30.16 -6.93
C THR A 94 -4.41 -30.31 -6.28
N LYS A 95 -4.74 -29.37 -5.40
CA LYS A 95 -6.10 -29.14 -4.90
C LYS A 95 -6.77 -28.02 -5.69
N PHE A 96 -8.04 -28.19 -6.00
CA PHE A 96 -8.83 -27.21 -6.72
C PHE A 96 -9.83 -26.56 -5.78
N ILE A 97 -9.85 -25.23 -5.68
CA ILE A 97 -10.72 -24.53 -4.73
C ILE A 97 -11.57 -23.52 -5.47
N ILE A 98 -12.89 -23.61 -5.31
CA ILE A 98 -13.81 -22.55 -5.71
C ILE A 98 -14.12 -21.71 -4.47
N ILE A 99 -13.74 -20.44 -4.51
CA ILE A 99 -14.08 -19.47 -3.46
C ILE A 99 -15.15 -18.54 -4.02
N THR A 100 -16.27 -18.42 -3.31
CA THR A 100 -17.41 -17.68 -3.82
C THR A 100 -18.19 -16.96 -2.73
N THR A 101 -18.66 -15.77 -3.11
CA THR A 101 -19.57 -14.95 -2.30
C THR A 101 -20.97 -15.57 -2.18
N ALA A 102 -21.34 -16.46 -3.11
CA ALA A 102 -22.58 -17.22 -3.09
C ALA A 102 -22.61 -18.30 -2.00
N ARG A 103 -23.80 -18.79 -1.64
CA ARG A 103 -23.96 -19.91 -0.68
C ARG A 103 -24.40 -21.18 -1.37
N ALA A 104 -23.89 -22.33 -0.91
CA ALA A 104 -24.29 -23.64 -1.37
C ALA A 104 -25.58 -24.09 -0.67
N PRO A 105 -26.69 -24.33 -1.41
CA PRO A 105 -27.89 -24.89 -0.83
C PRO A 105 -27.62 -26.29 -0.25
N LYS A 106 -28.28 -26.65 0.85
CA LYS A 106 -28.10 -27.97 1.47
C LYS A 106 -28.48 -29.09 0.50
N GLY A 107 -27.67 -30.15 0.46
CA GLY A 107 -27.92 -31.34 -0.34
C GLY A 107 -27.52 -31.23 -1.82
N THR A 108 -26.92 -30.10 -2.23
CA THR A 108 -26.29 -29.96 -3.55
C THR A 108 -24.89 -30.57 -3.56
N ALA A 109 -24.38 -30.91 -4.74
CA ALA A 109 -22.98 -31.31 -4.92
C ALA A 109 -22.03 -30.29 -4.28
N ALA A 110 -22.30 -28.99 -4.47
CA ALA A 110 -21.48 -27.94 -3.92
C ALA A 110 -21.41 -27.98 -2.39
N SER A 111 -22.54 -28.26 -1.72
CA SER A 111 -22.58 -28.36 -0.25
C SER A 111 -21.78 -29.56 0.28
N TYR A 112 -21.72 -30.67 -0.47
CA TYR A 112 -20.96 -31.85 -0.09
C TYR A 112 -19.45 -31.72 -0.32
N LEU A 113 -19.02 -30.74 -1.13
CA LEU A 113 -17.61 -30.43 -1.43
C LEU A 113 -17.00 -29.38 -0.48
N LYS A 114 -17.77 -28.87 0.47
CA LYS A 114 -17.26 -27.95 1.50
C LYS A 114 -16.26 -28.66 2.43
N PRO A 115 -15.27 -27.93 2.99
CA PRO A 115 -14.35 -28.48 3.99
C PRO A 115 -15.09 -29.10 5.18
N ILE A 116 -14.46 -30.10 5.81
CA ILE A 116 -15.00 -30.75 7.00
C ILE A 116 -15.12 -29.72 8.13
N THR A 117 -16.30 -29.66 8.74
CA THR A 117 -16.54 -28.88 9.96
C THR A 117 -17.17 -29.76 11.02
N LYS A 118 -17.33 -29.26 12.24
CA LYS A 118 -18.06 -29.99 13.30
C LYS A 118 -19.51 -30.32 12.92
N GLU A 119 -20.09 -29.54 12.01
CA GLU A 119 -21.52 -29.62 11.62
C GLU A 119 -21.74 -30.30 10.26
N LEU A 120 -20.68 -30.49 9.47
CA LEU A 120 -20.76 -30.96 8.10
C LEU A 120 -19.65 -31.99 7.80
N ALA A 121 -20.06 -33.20 7.45
CA ALA A 121 -19.19 -34.20 6.86
C ALA A 121 -19.09 -33.95 5.35
N ARG A 122 -17.88 -33.79 4.83
CA ARG A 122 -17.59 -33.74 3.39
C ARG A 122 -17.87 -35.12 2.78
N ASP A 123 -18.60 -35.17 1.67
CA ASP A 123 -18.96 -36.42 0.98
C ASP A 123 -18.78 -36.29 -0.54
N THR A 124 -17.56 -36.57 -0.98
CA THR A 124 -17.16 -36.44 -2.38
C THR A 124 -17.81 -37.51 -3.27
N SER A 125 -18.18 -38.65 -2.71
CA SER A 125 -18.88 -39.71 -3.43
C SER A 125 -20.30 -39.28 -3.80
N THR A 126 -21.04 -38.71 -2.84
CA THR A 126 -22.37 -38.15 -3.10
C THR A 126 -22.30 -36.96 -4.05
N ALA A 127 -21.32 -36.07 -3.89
CA ALA A 127 -21.09 -34.96 -4.81
C ALA A 127 -20.86 -35.44 -6.26
N PHE A 128 -19.98 -36.43 -6.45
CA PHE A 128 -19.69 -37.01 -7.77
C PHE A 128 -20.96 -37.61 -8.41
N ASN A 129 -21.75 -38.37 -7.64
CA ASN A 129 -22.99 -38.96 -8.15
C ASN A 129 -24.02 -37.90 -8.56
N ILE A 130 -24.12 -36.80 -7.82
CA ILE A 130 -24.99 -35.67 -8.18
C ILE A 130 -24.49 -35.00 -9.47
N LEU A 131 -23.20 -34.68 -9.57
CA LEU A 131 -22.61 -34.08 -10.77
C LEU A 131 -22.80 -34.96 -12.00
N LYS A 132 -22.49 -36.26 -11.89
CA LYS A 132 -22.68 -37.25 -12.95
C LYS A 132 -24.15 -37.40 -13.35
N ARG A 133 -25.09 -37.33 -12.40
CA ARG A 133 -26.52 -37.35 -12.73
C ARG A 133 -26.91 -36.12 -13.55
N ILE A 134 -26.42 -34.93 -13.17
CA ILE A 134 -26.73 -33.68 -13.89
C ILE A 134 -26.25 -33.71 -15.33
N THR A 135 -25.08 -34.30 -15.63
CA THR A 135 -24.58 -34.40 -17.01
C THR A 135 -25.53 -35.18 -17.94
N VAL A 136 -26.37 -36.05 -17.38
CA VAL A 136 -27.37 -36.84 -18.12
C VAL A 136 -28.75 -36.19 -18.09
N THR A 137 -29.17 -35.64 -16.94
CA THR A 137 -30.55 -35.15 -16.76
C THR A 137 -30.78 -33.71 -17.22
N SER A 138 -29.73 -32.89 -17.28
CA SER A 138 -29.86 -31.48 -17.64
C SER A 138 -30.15 -31.29 -19.12
N LYS A 139 -31.19 -30.50 -19.44
CA LYS A 139 -31.53 -30.10 -20.82
C LYS A 139 -30.87 -28.79 -21.26
N ASN A 140 -29.99 -28.22 -20.44
CA ASN A 140 -29.32 -26.95 -20.75
C ASN A 140 -28.26 -27.15 -21.86
N ILE A 141 -28.63 -26.77 -23.09
CA ILE A 141 -27.78 -26.86 -24.28
C ILE A 141 -26.47 -26.08 -24.12
N LYS A 142 -26.49 -24.95 -23.40
CA LYS A 142 -25.28 -24.12 -23.19
C LYS A 142 -24.22 -24.82 -22.33
N HIS A 143 -24.63 -25.79 -21.51
CA HIS A 143 -23.72 -26.53 -20.63
C HIS A 143 -23.26 -27.87 -21.21
N LEU A 144 -23.72 -28.25 -22.41
CA LEU A 144 -23.40 -29.55 -22.99
C LEU A 144 -21.89 -29.78 -23.14
N SER A 145 -21.13 -28.74 -23.51
CA SER A 145 -19.67 -28.82 -23.58
C SER A 145 -19.03 -29.05 -22.21
N TYR A 146 -19.60 -28.50 -21.13
CA TYR A 146 -19.13 -28.71 -19.76
C TYR A 146 -19.33 -30.15 -19.30
N TYR A 147 -20.55 -30.66 -19.54
CA TYR A 147 -20.91 -32.03 -19.21
C TYR A 147 -20.10 -33.05 -19.99
N ASN A 148 -19.86 -32.79 -21.28
CA ASN A 148 -19.06 -33.67 -22.13
C ASN A 148 -17.60 -33.74 -21.67
N ALA A 149 -16.98 -32.62 -21.29
CA ALA A 149 -15.62 -32.60 -20.75
C ALA A 149 -15.51 -33.45 -19.48
N PHE A 150 -16.45 -33.29 -18.54
CA PHE A 150 -16.48 -34.10 -17.31
C PHE A 150 -16.72 -35.59 -17.59
N ASN A 151 -17.67 -35.94 -18.47
CA ASN A 151 -17.95 -37.32 -18.81
C ASN A 151 -16.77 -38.01 -19.54
N LYS A 152 -15.97 -37.26 -20.30
CA LYS A 152 -14.79 -37.78 -21.03
C LYS A 152 -13.70 -38.32 -20.10
N LEU A 153 -13.61 -37.81 -18.87
CA LEU A 153 -12.69 -38.31 -17.83
C LEU A 153 -13.01 -39.75 -17.42
N GLY A 154 -14.26 -40.19 -17.58
CA GLY A 154 -14.74 -41.45 -17.02
C GLY A 154 -14.85 -41.42 -15.49
N ASP A 155 -15.30 -42.53 -14.91
CA ASP A 155 -15.68 -42.58 -13.50
C ASP A 155 -14.50 -42.49 -12.53
N GLU A 156 -13.35 -43.04 -12.89
CA GLU A 156 -12.19 -43.06 -12.01
C GLU A 156 -11.58 -41.66 -11.86
N LEU A 157 -11.23 -41.02 -12.98
CA LEU A 157 -10.66 -39.67 -12.98
C LEU A 157 -11.69 -38.63 -12.54
N GLY A 158 -12.96 -38.79 -12.92
CA GLY A 158 -14.03 -37.88 -12.46
C GLY A 158 -14.23 -37.92 -10.94
N LYS A 159 -14.10 -39.10 -10.30
CA LYS A 159 -14.11 -39.22 -8.84
C LYS A 159 -12.88 -38.58 -8.22
N LYS A 160 -11.69 -38.85 -8.75
CA LYS A 160 -10.43 -38.25 -8.26
C LYS A 160 -10.47 -36.71 -8.35
N LEU A 161 -10.90 -36.16 -9.48
CA LEU A 161 -11.11 -34.72 -9.66
C LEU A 161 -12.11 -34.17 -8.63
N THR A 162 -13.26 -34.82 -8.47
CA THR A 162 -14.27 -34.40 -7.48
C THR A 162 -13.71 -34.45 -6.06
N ASP A 163 -12.86 -35.42 -5.75
CA ASP A 163 -12.20 -35.54 -4.46
C ASP A 163 -11.15 -34.44 -4.20
N SER A 164 -10.51 -33.93 -5.26
CA SER A 164 -9.58 -32.80 -5.19
C SER A 164 -10.26 -31.42 -5.17
N ILE A 165 -11.57 -31.33 -5.42
CA ILE A 165 -12.32 -30.06 -5.44
C ILE A 165 -12.86 -29.68 -4.05
N TYR A 166 -12.64 -28.44 -3.65
CA TYR A 166 -13.17 -27.82 -2.44
C TYR A 166 -14.01 -26.59 -2.78
N ILE A 167 -15.07 -26.35 -2.02
CA ILE A 167 -15.89 -25.15 -2.14
C ILE A 167 -15.91 -24.37 -0.83
N ILE A 168 -15.48 -23.11 -0.91
CA ILE A 168 -15.59 -22.13 0.17
C ILE A 168 -16.67 -21.13 -0.24
N ASP A 169 -17.85 -21.27 0.36
CA ASP A 169 -19.03 -20.47 0.05
C ASP A 169 -19.24 -19.36 1.10
N GLY A 170 -19.98 -18.32 0.72
CA GLY A 170 -20.24 -17.17 1.60
C GLY A 170 -18.99 -16.39 1.98
N SER A 171 -17.96 -16.38 1.12
CA SER A 171 -16.75 -15.58 1.33
C SER A 171 -17.08 -14.08 1.28
N SER A 172 -16.22 -13.27 1.89
CA SER A 172 -16.31 -11.81 1.82
C SER A 172 -16.24 -11.31 0.39
N ASN A 173 -16.99 -10.26 0.06
CA ASN A 173 -16.95 -9.62 -1.25
C ASN A 173 -15.78 -8.61 -1.33
N ALA A 174 -15.68 -7.90 -2.46
CA ALA A 174 -14.64 -6.89 -2.69
C ALA A 174 -14.57 -5.79 -1.62
N ILE A 175 -15.68 -5.46 -0.96
CA ILE A 175 -15.75 -4.45 0.09
C ILE A 175 -15.38 -5.07 1.43
N ASP A 176 -15.98 -6.22 1.76
CA ASP A 176 -15.88 -6.83 3.09
C ASP A 176 -14.50 -7.44 3.36
N VAL A 177 -13.80 -7.93 2.33
CA VAL A 177 -12.45 -8.51 2.47
C VAL A 177 -11.43 -7.49 3.01
N LYS A 178 -11.67 -6.19 2.83
CA LYS A 178 -10.86 -5.13 3.46
C LYS A 178 -10.89 -5.22 4.98
N ALA A 179 -12.07 -5.51 5.57
CA ALA A 179 -12.20 -5.67 7.01
C ALA A 179 -11.48 -6.93 7.51
N ASP A 180 -11.49 -8.01 6.72
CA ASP A 180 -10.79 -9.25 7.07
C ASP A 180 -9.27 -9.05 7.07
N ILE A 181 -8.71 -8.41 6.04
CA ILE A 181 -7.28 -8.07 5.99
C ILE A 181 -6.89 -7.20 7.20
N ARG A 182 -7.69 -6.17 7.48
CA ARG A 182 -7.48 -5.28 8.63
C ARG A 182 -7.45 -6.04 9.96
N LYS A 183 -8.34 -7.03 10.12
CA LYS A 183 -8.38 -7.88 11.31
C LYS A 183 -7.10 -8.68 11.52
N ILE A 184 -6.41 -9.08 10.44
CA ILE A 184 -5.14 -9.81 10.51
C ILE A 184 -4.01 -8.84 10.91
N ILE A 185 -3.90 -7.69 10.24
CA ILE A 185 -2.77 -6.77 10.44
C ILE A 185 -2.88 -5.91 11.72
N ARG A 186 -4.05 -5.87 12.38
CA ARG A 186 -4.27 -5.04 13.58
C ARG A 186 -3.27 -5.30 14.72
N TYR A 187 -2.75 -6.52 14.84
CA TYR A 187 -1.76 -6.85 15.87
C TYR A 187 -0.34 -6.37 15.51
N GLY A 188 -0.12 -6.01 14.25
CA GLY A 188 1.10 -5.37 13.75
C GLY A 188 0.99 -3.85 13.69
N SER A 189 -0.06 -3.23 14.22
CA SER A 189 -0.27 -1.77 14.14
C SER A 189 -0.81 -1.20 15.46
N LEU A 190 -0.56 0.08 15.71
CA LEU A 190 -1.30 0.81 16.75
C LEU A 190 -2.72 1.08 16.22
N PRO A 191 -3.77 1.03 17.08
CA PRO A 191 -5.16 1.17 16.62
C PRO A 191 -5.42 2.43 15.79
N LYS A 192 -4.77 3.56 16.14
CA LYS A 192 -4.88 4.83 15.39
C LYS A 192 -4.28 4.80 13.98
N TYR A 193 -3.35 3.87 13.71
CA TYR A 193 -2.61 3.78 12.45
C TYR A 193 -3.00 2.57 11.59
N GLU A 194 -3.92 1.72 12.06
CA GLU A 194 -4.35 0.50 11.36
C GLU A 194 -4.81 0.79 9.92
N GLN A 195 -5.64 1.82 9.72
CA GLN A 195 -6.15 2.19 8.40
C GLN A 195 -5.04 2.67 7.45
N ARG A 196 -4.03 3.38 7.97
CA ARG A 196 -2.89 3.89 7.18
C ARG A 196 -1.96 2.76 6.76
N ILE A 197 -1.65 1.85 7.68
CA ILE A 197 -0.83 0.66 7.38
C ILE A 197 -1.55 -0.22 6.35
N PHE A 198 -2.87 -0.38 6.45
CA PHE A 198 -3.66 -1.07 5.43
C PHE A 198 -3.54 -0.38 4.06
N GLU A 199 -3.72 0.94 3.98
CA GLU A 199 -3.67 1.69 2.72
C GLU A 199 -2.30 1.57 2.04
N ARG A 200 -1.20 1.64 2.79
CA ARG A 200 0.15 1.49 2.24
C ARG A 200 0.43 0.04 1.80
N LEU A 201 -0.03 -0.94 2.57
CA LEU A 201 0.07 -2.35 2.18
C LEU A 201 -0.73 -2.64 0.91
N GLU A 202 -1.97 -2.16 0.84
CA GLU A 202 -2.84 -2.35 -0.32
C GLU A 202 -2.27 -1.65 -1.56
N GLY A 203 -1.79 -0.41 -1.42
CA GLY A 203 -1.15 0.31 -2.52
C GLY A 203 0.07 -0.43 -3.06
N TRP A 204 1.00 -0.83 -2.17
CA TRP A 204 2.17 -1.63 -2.55
C TRP A 204 1.77 -2.95 -3.23
N TRP A 205 0.74 -3.61 -2.72
CA TRP A 205 0.26 -4.88 -3.28
C TRP A 205 -0.31 -4.72 -4.69
N TYR A 206 -1.08 -3.66 -4.95
CA TYR A 206 -1.58 -3.36 -6.28
C TYR A 206 -0.44 -3.05 -7.25
N ASP A 207 0.52 -2.21 -6.86
CA ASP A 207 1.70 -1.90 -7.68
C ASP A 207 2.48 -3.17 -8.04
N LYS A 208 2.71 -4.04 -7.04
CA LYS A 208 3.36 -5.33 -7.26
C LYS A 208 2.57 -6.30 -8.12
N SER A 209 1.25 -6.29 -8.01
CA SER A 209 0.39 -7.10 -8.87
C SER A 209 0.44 -6.63 -10.32
N ILE A 210 0.56 -5.32 -10.56
CA ILE A 210 0.76 -4.77 -11.92
C ILE A 210 2.12 -5.20 -12.48
N GLU A 211 3.20 -5.06 -11.69
CA GLU A 211 4.53 -5.54 -12.09
C GLU A 211 4.52 -7.03 -12.45
N TYR A 212 3.82 -7.85 -11.64
CA TYR A 212 3.66 -9.28 -11.87
C TYR A 212 2.97 -9.56 -13.22
N LEU A 213 1.81 -8.93 -13.45
CA LEU A 213 0.99 -9.19 -14.64
C LEU A 213 1.67 -8.74 -15.95
N LEU A 214 2.64 -7.82 -15.86
CA LEU A 214 3.42 -7.34 -16.99
C LEU A 214 4.76 -8.09 -17.18
N SER A 215 5.15 -8.93 -16.23
CA SER A 215 6.43 -9.63 -16.24
C SER A 215 6.36 -10.91 -17.07
N ASP A 216 7.34 -11.11 -17.96
CA ASP A 216 7.54 -12.38 -18.68
C ASP A 216 8.11 -13.48 -17.77
N GLN A 217 8.61 -13.12 -16.57
CA GLN A 217 9.17 -14.04 -15.58
C GLN A 217 8.24 -14.14 -14.36
N PRO A 218 8.13 -15.33 -13.73
CA PRO A 218 7.35 -15.48 -12.50
C PRO A 218 7.91 -14.60 -11.37
N VAL A 219 7.10 -13.71 -10.82
CA VAL A 219 7.44 -12.95 -9.61
C VAL A 219 6.64 -13.51 -8.44
N PHE A 220 7.32 -14.10 -7.47
CA PHE A 220 6.64 -14.68 -6.31
C PHE A 220 6.72 -13.74 -5.11
N ILE A 221 5.58 -13.52 -4.46
CA ILE A 221 5.53 -12.82 -3.17
C ILE A 221 5.27 -13.85 -2.09
N SER A 222 6.18 -13.93 -1.12
CA SER A 222 6.03 -14.84 0.00
C SER A 222 5.33 -14.19 1.18
N GLN A 223 4.71 -15.01 2.01
CA GLN A 223 4.07 -14.57 3.24
C GLN A 223 5.04 -13.81 4.16
N LYS A 224 6.28 -14.31 4.27
CA LYS A 224 7.36 -13.66 5.01
C LYS A 224 7.66 -12.24 4.54
N GLN A 225 7.64 -12.00 3.23
CA GLN A 225 7.90 -10.67 2.67
C GLN A 225 6.80 -9.70 3.08
N ILE A 226 5.53 -10.10 2.98
CA ILE A 226 4.39 -9.27 3.41
C ILE A 226 4.47 -8.95 4.91
N ARG A 227 4.80 -9.93 5.76
CA ARG A 227 4.96 -9.69 7.20
C ARG A 227 6.10 -8.71 7.50
N SER A 228 7.21 -8.82 6.78
CA SER A 228 8.34 -7.91 6.91
C SER A 228 7.97 -6.48 6.50
N LEU A 229 7.16 -6.35 5.44
CA LEU A 229 6.65 -5.06 4.97
C LEU A 229 5.67 -4.41 5.96
N ILE A 230 4.77 -5.20 6.56
CA ILE A 230 3.88 -4.71 7.62
C ILE A 230 4.71 -4.20 8.81
N ALA A 231 5.76 -4.93 9.20
CA ALA A 231 6.66 -4.51 10.27
C ALA A 231 7.41 -3.22 9.92
N SER A 232 7.88 -3.05 8.68
CA SER A 232 8.54 -1.81 8.28
C SER A 232 7.57 -0.62 8.29
N PHE A 233 6.33 -0.80 7.83
CA PHE A 233 5.33 0.26 7.93
C PHE A 233 5.02 0.60 9.38
N ARG A 234 4.88 -0.40 10.25
CA ARG A 234 4.68 -0.16 11.69
C ARG A 234 5.79 0.71 12.28
N ASP A 235 7.04 0.46 11.91
CA ASP A 235 8.20 1.21 12.40
C ASP A 235 8.24 2.67 11.90
N GLU A 236 7.55 2.98 10.79
CA GLU A 236 7.31 4.35 10.35
C GLU A 236 6.22 5.05 11.17
N TYR A 237 5.24 4.29 11.68
CA TYR A 237 4.10 4.75 12.47
C TYR A 237 4.27 4.45 13.98
N SER A 238 5.37 4.89 14.57
CA SER A 238 5.64 4.80 16.01
C SER A 238 5.54 6.15 16.73
N GLU A 239 5.69 6.18 18.05
CA GLU A 239 5.66 7.44 18.82
C GLU A 239 6.95 8.25 18.64
N ASP A 240 8.08 7.56 18.44
CA ASP A 240 9.42 8.11 18.26
C ASP A 240 9.79 8.34 16.78
N ASN A 241 8.85 8.12 15.86
CA ASN A 241 9.04 8.32 14.42
C ASN A 241 7.83 9.01 13.77
N LEU A 242 8.02 9.49 12.53
CA LEU A 242 6.96 10.00 11.68
C LEU A 242 7.20 9.52 10.24
N PRO A 243 6.15 9.08 9.51
CA PRO A 243 6.29 8.63 8.12
C PRO A 243 6.66 9.80 7.21
N ILE A 244 7.34 9.51 6.11
CA ILE A 244 7.72 10.50 5.10
C ILE A 244 7.01 10.15 3.80
N ASP A 245 6.07 11.00 3.41
CA ASP A 245 5.13 10.76 2.31
C ASP A 245 5.24 11.81 1.20
N VAL A 246 6.14 12.79 1.34
CA VAL A 246 6.40 13.79 0.30
C VAL A 246 7.48 13.33 -0.69
N PRO A 247 7.24 13.42 -2.00
CA PRO A 247 8.23 13.05 -3.00
C PRO A 247 9.42 14.02 -2.97
N ILE A 248 10.48 13.60 -3.65
CA ILE A 248 11.56 14.52 -4.01
C ILE A 248 11.01 15.45 -5.11
N LEU A 249 11.02 16.75 -4.84
CA LEU A 249 10.61 17.77 -5.81
C LEU A 249 11.73 18.01 -6.82
N ASP A 250 11.39 18.28 -8.08
CA ASP A 250 12.31 18.80 -9.08
C ASP A 250 12.66 20.28 -8.79
N GLU A 251 13.44 20.91 -9.67
CA GLU A 251 13.76 22.34 -9.54
C GLU A 251 12.48 23.17 -9.58
N VAL A 252 12.30 24.02 -8.56
CA VAL A 252 11.19 24.98 -8.50
C VAL A 252 11.66 26.28 -9.13
N GLU A 253 10.91 26.76 -10.12
CA GLU A 253 11.16 28.07 -10.72
C GLU A 253 10.86 29.18 -9.70
N LEU A 254 11.86 30.05 -9.48
CA LEU A 254 11.80 31.13 -8.49
C LEU A 254 10.62 32.09 -8.71
N GLU A 255 10.21 32.27 -9.97
CA GLU A 255 9.14 33.17 -10.39
C GLU A 255 7.75 32.71 -9.92
N ASN A 256 7.62 31.43 -9.51
CA ASN A 256 6.37 30.83 -9.05
C ASN A 256 6.23 30.81 -7.52
N LEU A 257 7.16 31.42 -6.77
CA LEU A 257 7.05 31.54 -5.31
C LEU A 257 5.87 32.46 -4.93
N PRO A 258 4.91 31.97 -4.13
CA PRO A 258 3.82 32.81 -3.61
C PRO A 258 4.37 33.97 -2.79
N GLU A 259 3.76 35.15 -2.90
CA GLU A 259 4.19 36.37 -2.20
C GLU A 259 4.31 36.18 -0.68
N LYS A 260 3.42 35.39 -0.08
CA LYS A 260 3.46 35.02 1.35
C LYS A 260 4.73 34.26 1.77
N ASP A 261 5.46 33.69 0.81
CA ASP A 261 6.66 32.88 1.02
C ASP A 261 7.94 33.65 0.58
N HIS A 262 7.85 34.95 0.27
CA HIS A 262 8.99 35.74 -0.21
C HIS A 262 9.96 36.15 0.90
N ILE A 263 9.54 36.20 2.16
CA ILE A 263 10.39 36.73 3.24
C ILE A 263 11.63 35.85 3.46
N PHE A 264 11.46 34.53 3.51
CA PHE A 264 12.64 33.65 3.65
C PHE A 264 13.53 33.71 2.41
N TYR A 265 12.95 33.84 1.21
CA TYR A 265 13.70 33.98 -0.02
C TYR A 265 14.57 35.24 -0.01
N GLU A 266 14.01 36.38 0.40
CA GLU A 266 14.74 37.64 0.55
C GLU A 266 15.80 37.55 1.65
N GLN A 267 15.57 36.81 2.74
CA GLN A 267 16.64 36.52 3.71
C GLN A 267 17.84 35.78 3.09
N LEU A 268 17.60 34.80 2.21
CA LEU A 268 18.69 34.07 1.55
C LEU A 268 19.44 34.95 0.55
N ARG A 269 18.74 35.89 -0.10
CA ARG A 269 19.36 36.91 -0.96
C ARG A 269 20.19 37.91 -0.17
N LEU A 270 19.72 38.30 1.03
CA LEU A 270 20.41 39.23 1.91
C LEU A 270 21.81 38.74 2.30
N ILE A 271 21.99 37.42 2.48
CA ILE A 271 23.31 36.82 2.74
C ILE A 271 24.08 36.41 1.46
N CYS A 272 23.65 36.89 0.29
CA CYS A 272 24.26 36.61 -1.02
C CYS A 272 24.42 35.11 -1.32
N LEU A 273 23.41 34.31 -1.00
CA LEU A 273 23.39 32.89 -1.35
C LEU A 273 23.22 32.72 -2.87
N SER A 274 23.85 31.69 -3.46
CA SER A 274 23.74 31.44 -4.91
C SER A 274 22.36 30.89 -5.27
N ASN A 275 21.87 31.21 -6.47
CA ASN A 275 20.56 30.73 -6.96
C ASN A 275 20.39 29.20 -6.84
N LYS A 276 21.45 28.42 -7.09
CA LYS A 276 21.43 26.96 -6.92
C LYS A 276 21.14 26.54 -5.47
N ARG A 277 21.76 27.21 -4.49
CA ARG A 277 21.55 26.93 -3.07
C ARG A 277 20.18 27.43 -2.59
N ILE A 278 19.70 28.54 -3.15
CA ILE A 278 18.35 29.05 -2.90
C ILE A 278 17.30 28.04 -3.40
N ASN A 279 17.47 27.48 -4.60
CA ASN A 279 16.57 26.43 -5.11
C ASN A 279 16.53 25.20 -4.20
N LEU A 280 17.67 24.77 -3.64
CA LEU A 280 17.70 23.69 -2.64
C LEU A 280 16.91 24.05 -1.37
N ALA A 281 17.09 25.26 -0.85
CA ALA A 281 16.36 25.74 0.32
C ALA A 281 14.84 25.80 0.06
N ILE A 282 14.42 26.22 -1.14
CA ILE A 282 13.01 26.23 -1.55
C ILE A 282 12.43 24.81 -1.60
N ARG A 283 13.19 23.84 -2.13
CA ARG A 283 12.78 22.43 -2.13
C ARG A 283 12.59 21.92 -0.70
N ASP A 284 13.55 22.19 0.19
CA ASP A 284 13.45 21.79 1.60
C ASP A 284 12.25 22.46 2.29
N TYR A 285 12.01 23.75 2.03
CA TYR A 285 10.85 24.48 2.55
C TYR A 285 9.53 23.82 2.16
N TYR A 286 9.28 23.61 0.86
CA TYR A 286 8.02 23.03 0.40
C TYR A 286 7.81 21.59 0.85
N ARG A 287 8.88 20.79 0.86
CA ARG A 287 8.82 19.41 1.36
C ARG A 287 8.49 19.40 2.84
N ALA A 288 9.16 20.20 3.67
CA ALA A 288 8.87 20.29 5.10
C ALA A 288 7.46 20.81 5.37
N PHE A 289 7.05 21.87 4.67
CA PHE A 289 5.70 22.44 4.81
C PHE A 289 4.63 21.40 4.48
N SER A 290 4.75 20.74 3.33
CA SER A 290 3.79 19.72 2.88
C SER A 290 3.78 18.51 3.81
N GLN A 291 4.96 18.04 4.23
CA GLN A 291 5.08 16.89 5.13
C GLN A 291 4.46 17.19 6.51
N ARG A 292 4.73 18.37 7.07
CA ARG A 292 4.13 18.80 8.35
C ARG A 292 2.61 18.93 8.23
N ALA A 293 2.12 19.47 7.12
CA ALA A 293 0.68 19.56 6.87
C ALA A 293 0.02 18.17 6.76
N ASN A 294 0.70 17.18 6.16
CA ASN A 294 0.23 15.80 6.12
C ASN A 294 0.18 15.21 7.54
N TRP A 295 1.25 15.37 8.32
CA TRP A 295 1.28 14.86 9.70
C TRP A 295 0.18 15.41 10.60
N ILE A 296 -0.16 16.70 10.48
CA ILE A 296 -1.27 17.30 11.24
C ILE A 296 -2.61 16.76 10.75
N ARG A 297 -2.83 16.72 9.42
CA ARG A 297 -4.08 16.24 8.81
C ARG A 297 -4.37 14.79 9.17
N ASP A 298 -3.31 14.01 9.34
CA ASP A 298 -3.36 12.58 9.62
C ASP A 298 -3.29 12.27 11.12
N ASP A 299 -3.41 13.29 11.99
CA ASP A 299 -3.34 13.18 13.45
C ASP A 299 -2.08 12.43 13.96
N LEU A 300 -0.96 12.53 13.23
CA LEU A 300 0.32 11.92 13.58
C LEU A 300 1.12 12.79 14.55
N ILE A 301 0.91 14.10 14.50
CA ILE A 301 1.52 15.07 15.41
C ILE A 301 0.54 16.19 15.75
N TYR A 302 0.57 16.65 17.00
CA TYR A 302 -0.24 17.78 17.46
C TYR A 302 0.49 19.11 17.24
N ILE A 303 -0.27 20.19 17.13
CA ILE A 303 0.27 21.56 16.95
C ILE A 303 1.24 21.91 18.11
N ASN A 304 0.88 21.60 19.35
CA ASN A 304 1.75 21.86 20.51
C ASN A 304 3.11 21.14 20.44
N ASP A 305 3.18 19.96 19.81
CA ASP A 305 4.46 19.26 19.62
C ASP A 305 5.32 19.94 18.56
N LEU A 306 4.68 20.49 17.51
CA LEU A 306 5.36 21.31 16.51
C LEU A 306 5.87 22.62 17.13
N ASP A 307 5.08 23.28 17.97
CA ASP A 307 5.50 24.51 18.65
C ASP A 307 6.74 24.26 19.52
N ARG A 308 6.73 23.19 20.33
CA ARG A 308 7.90 22.78 21.13
C ARG A 308 9.12 22.43 20.27
N TYR A 309 8.89 21.85 19.10
CA TYR A 309 9.97 21.57 18.16
C TYR A 309 10.55 22.88 17.61
N GLU A 310 9.71 23.83 17.23
CA GLU A 310 10.13 25.14 16.74
C GLU A 310 10.84 25.97 17.81
N GLU A 311 10.40 25.92 19.07
CA GLU A 311 11.11 26.53 20.20
C GLU A 311 12.54 26.01 20.32
N ARG A 312 12.76 24.70 20.17
CA ARG A 312 14.11 24.09 20.17
C ARG A 312 14.95 24.56 18.99
N LEU A 313 14.37 24.71 17.81
CA LEU A 313 15.07 25.24 16.64
C LEU A 313 15.46 26.71 16.86
N THR A 314 14.55 27.52 17.37
CA THR A 314 14.81 28.94 17.66
C THR A 314 15.87 29.11 18.76
N ASP A 315 15.84 28.32 19.84
CA ASP A 315 16.85 28.37 20.90
C ASP A 315 18.26 28.05 20.37
N GLU A 316 18.39 26.98 19.55
CA GLU A 316 19.68 26.63 18.94
C GLU A 316 20.16 27.68 17.93
N TRP A 317 19.26 28.24 17.12
CA TRP A 317 19.59 29.37 16.25
C TRP A 317 20.05 30.58 17.06
N GLN A 318 19.37 30.93 18.14
CA GLN A 318 19.67 32.11 18.96
C GLN A 318 21.08 32.04 19.53
N ARG A 319 21.49 30.89 20.07
CA ARG A 319 22.86 30.68 20.57
C ARG A 319 23.90 30.97 19.50
N MET A 320 23.68 30.45 18.29
CA MET A 320 24.62 30.61 17.18
C MET A 320 24.59 32.02 16.57
N PHE A 321 23.42 32.67 16.59
CA PHE A 321 23.27 34.05 16.16
C PHE A 321 24.00 35.00 17.10
N LEU A 322 23.90 34.80 18.43
CA LEU A 322 24.64 35.59 19.42
C LEU A 322 26.16 35.44 19.23
N THR A 323 26.68 34.23 19.02
CA THR A 323 28.11 34.04 18.69
C THR A 323 28.50 34.78 17.41
N MET A 324 27.65 34.75 16.38
CA MET A 324 27.90 35.51 15.16
C MET A 324 27.94 37.02 15.43
N GLN A 325 27.09 37.55 16.31
CA GLN A 325 27.10 38.96 16.69
C GLN A 325 28.37 39.34 17.45
N GLU A 326 28.78 38.53 18.43
CA GLU A 326 30.04 38.72 19.16
C GLU A 326 31.24 38.72 18.20
N ASP A 327 31.30 37.79 17.25
CA ASP A 327 32.35 37.74 16.22
C ASP A 327 32.36 39.01 15.36
N LEU A 328 31.19 39.60 15.07
CA LEU A 328 31.06 40.81 14.26
C LEU A 328 31.43 42.08 15.03
N GLU A 329 31.24 42.11 16.36
CA GLU A 329 31.62 43.24 17.21
C GLU A 329 33.14 43.47 17.23
N GLU A 330 33.95 42.42 17.03
CA GLU A 330 35.41 42.52 16.96
C GLU A 330 35.91 43.45 15.84
N TYR A 331 35.11 43.65 14.79
CA TYR A 331 35.45 44.50 13.64
C TYR A 331 35.21 46.00 13.89
N GLY A 332 34.41 46.37 14.90
CA GLY A 332 34.11 47.77 15.23
C GLY A 332 33.68 48.60 14.01
N ASP A 333 34.33 49.75 13.80
CA ASP A 333 34.04 50.68 12.70
C ASP A 333 34.45 50.15 11.30
N GLU A 334 35.23 49.07 11.23
CA GLU A 334 35.65 48.45 9.96
C GLU A 334 34.62 47.45 9.42
N LEU A 335 33.50 47.24 10.13
CA LEU A 335 32.48 46.28 9.75
C LEU A 335 31.76 46.68 8.46
N ASP A 336 32.06 45.97 7.37
CA ASP A 336 31.41 46.15 6.07
C ASP A 336 30.27 45.14 5.82
N GLU A 337 29.40 45.47 4.86
CA GLU A 337 28.25 44.64 4.49
C GLU A 337 28.67 43.26 3.98
N LYS A 338 29.80 43.14 3.27
CA LYS A 338 30.30 41.86 2.78
C LYS A 338 30.69 40.93 3.91
N THR A 339 31.25 41.46 5.00
CA THR A 339 31.60 40.69 6.19
C THR A 339 30.33 40.20 6.89
N LYS A 340 29.32 41.05 7.06
CA LYS A 340 28.01 40.62 7.61
C LYS A 340 27.37 39.50 6.78
N GLN A 341 27.37 39.63 5.45
CA GLN A 341 26.88 38.59 4.54
C GLN A 341 27.65 37.27 4.67
N ARG A 342 28.98 37.34 4.78
CA ARG A 342 29.83 36.17 4.98
C ARG A 342 29.51 35.46 6.29
N HIS A 343 29.37 36.21 7.39
CA HIS A 343 29.01 35.65 8.69
C HIS A 343 27.60 35.05 8.68
N GLY A 344 26.64 35.71 8.03
CA GLY A 344 25.30 35.16 7.86
C GLY A 344 25.25 33.86 7.05
N LYS A 345 26.07 33.76 6.00
CA LYS A 345 26.25 32.51 5.25
C LYS A 345 26.88 31.41 6.10
N LEU A 346 27.87 31.74 6.93
CA LEU A 346 28.48 30.78 7.87
C LEU A 346 27.47 30.29 8.91
N LEU A 347 26.64 31.18 9.47
CA LEU A 347 25.56 30.81 10.38
C LEU A 347 24.58 29.85 9.70
N PHE A 348 24.14 30.18 8.48
CA PHE A 348 23.26 29.33 7.67
C PHE A 348 23.87 27.94 7.45
N ASP A 349 25.14 27.88 7.01
CA ASP A 349 25.85 26.62 6.76
C ASP A 349 25.95 25.76 8.04
N LYS A 350 26.35 26.37 9.17
CA LYS A 350 26.45 25.65 10.45
C LYS A 350 25.11 25.08 10.92
N ILE A 351 23.99 25.78 10.68
CA ILE A 351 22.64 25.29 11.01
C ILE A 351 22.23 24.13 10.08
N GLN A 352 22.60 24.16 8.80
CA GLN A 352 22.28 23.08 7.85
C GLN A 352 22.95 21.74 8.20
N ASP A 353 24.05 21.77 8.95
CA ASP A 353 24.81 20.60 9.42
C ASP A 353 24.33 20.04 10.77
N LYS A 354 23.35 20.68 11.41
CA LYS A 354 22.75 20.18 12.66
C LYS A 354 21.82 18.99 12.41
N ASP A 355 21.52 18.26 13.47
CA ASP A 355 20.56 17.15 13.48
C ASP A 355 19.54 17.32 14.62
N ILE A 356 18.70 18.35 14.51
CA ILE A 356 17.65 18.64 15.49
C ILE A 356 16.35 18.04 14.98
N ARG A 357 16.06 16.82 15.44
CA ARG A 357 14.91 16.05 14.99
C ARG A 357 13.64 16.36 15.77
N ILE A 358 12.52 16.33 15.07
CA ILE A 358 11.18 16.49 15.64
C ILE A 358 10.76 15.27 16.47
N ARG A 359 11.18 14.08 16.03
CA ARG A 359 11.12 12.80 16.74
C ARG A 359 12.46 12.08 16.54
N GLU A 360 12.88 11.26 17.49
CA GLU A 360 14.22 10.66 17.52
C GLU A 360 14.58 9.92 16.22
N ARG A 361 13.63 9.18 15.63
CA ARG A 361 13.85 8.40 14.40
C ARG A 361 13.43 9.11 13.11
N CYS A 362 12.85 10.30 13.19
CA CYS A 362 12.54 11.11 12.01
C CYS A 362 13.81 11.85 11.54
N SER A 363 14.66 11.14 10.77
CA SER A 363 16.01 11.59 10.40
C SER A 363 16.13 12.33 9.08
N GLU A 364 15.02 12.58 8.37
CA GLU A 364 15.06 13.26 7.08
C GLU A 364 15.49 14.74 7.21
N PRO A 365 16.65 15.16 6.66
CA PRO A 365 17.22 16.49 6.93
C PRO A 365 16.35 17.65 6.44
N PHE A 366 15.56 17.44 5.38
CA PHE A 366 14.70 18.48 4.83
C PHE A 366 13.67 18.97 5.85
N VAL A 367 13.26 18.12 6.80
CA VAL A 367 12.29 18.48 7.85
C VAL A 367 12.82 19.61 8.71
N MET A 368 14.07 19.48 9.18
CA MET A 368 14.73 20.52 9.98
C MET A 368 15.02 21.77 9.14
N ARG A 369 15.65 21.59 7.97
CA ARG A 369 16.05 22.70 7.09
C ARG A 369 14.86 23.54 6.63
N GLY A 370 13.81 22.88 6.15
CA GLY A 370 12.57 23.55 5.74
C GLY A 370 11.79 24.17 6.90
N SER A 371 11.91 23.63 8.12
CA SER A 371 11.32 24.26 9.32
C SER A 371 12.03 25.57 9.68
N TYR A 372 13.36 25.63 9.56
CA TYR A 372 14.09 26.91 9.67
C TYR A 372 13.68 27.92 8.60
N HIS A 373 13.44 27.48 7.35
CA HIS A 373 12.92 28.37 6.30
C HIS A 373 11.52 28.90 6.65
N SER A 374 10.67 28.06 7.25
CA SER A 374 9.34 28.47 7.74
C SER A 374 9.42 29.47 8.89
N LEU A 375 10.38 29.31 9.80
CA LEU A 375 10.66 30.27 10.88
C LEU A 375 11.22 31.58 10.33
N ALA A 376 12.11 31.52 9.35
CA ALA A 376 12.68 32.70 8.68
C ALA A 376 11.59 33.48 7.94
N ASN A 377 10.66 32.79 7.29
CA ASN A 377 9.53 33.41 6.61
C ASN A 377 8.60 34.18 7.58
N ARG A 378 8.51 33.74 8.83
CA ARG A 378 7.75 34.41 9.90
C ARG A 378 8.58 35.44 10.69
N LEU A 379 9.82 35.71 10.26
CA LEU A 379 10.80 36.55 10.96
C LEU A 379 11.10 36.10 12.41
N SER A 380 10.83 34.84 12.75
CA SER A 380 11.18 34.27 14.05
C SER A 380 12.68 33.96 14.15
N VAL A 381 13.33 33.76 13.01
CA VAL A 381 14.79 33.61 12.87
C VAL A 381 15.30 34.42 11.68
N GLY A 382 16.59 34.72 11.69
CA GLY A 382 17.27 35.57 10.72
C GLY A 382 18.67 35.07 10.38
N TRP A 383 19.07 35.18 9.10
CA TRP A 383 20.44 34.81 8.70
C TRP A 383 21.44 35.98 8.73
N HIS A 384 20.96 37.20 8.54
CA HIS A 384 21.79 38.41 8.57
C HIS A 384 21.67 39.11 9.93
N THR A 385 22.72 39.75 10.44
CA THR A 385 22.66 40.45 11.75
C THR A 385 21.57 41.55 11.78
N ASP A 386 21.35 42.22 10.65
CA ASP A 386 20.36 43.31 10.52
C ASP A 386 19.03 42.87 9.86
N PHE A 387 18.75 41.56 9.81
CA PHE A 387 17.63 41.02 9.02
C PHE A 387 16.27 41.67 9.35
N GLU A 388 15.98 41.92 10.63
CA GLU A 388 14.72 42.56 11.03
C GLU A 388 14.58 43.95 10.41
N THR A 389 15.63 44.77 10.48
CA THR A 389 15.62 46.13 9.96
C THR A 389 15.51 46.12 8.42
N CYS A 390 16.26 45.24 7.76
CA CYS A 390 16.26 45.12 6.30
C CYS A 390 14.89 44.68 5.77
N LEU A 391 14.20 43.77 6.47
CA LEU A 391 13.00 43.10 5.96
C LEU A 391 11.68 43.63 6.52
N ARG A 392 11.70 44.43 7.60
CA ARG A 392 10.50 45.17 8.08
C ARG A 392 9.89 46.04 7.00
N THR A 393 10.68 46.55 6.06
CA THR A 393 10.20 47.36 4.92
C THR A 393 9.32 46.57 3.93
N LEU A 394 9.52 45.25 3.84
CA LEU A 394 8.75 44.36 2.97
C LEU A 394 7.38 43.97 3.56
N LEU A 395 7.19 44.08 4.87
CA LEU A 395 5.91 43.84 5.55
C LEU A 395 4.95 45.05 5.50
N THR A 396 5.45 46.22 5.11
CA THR A 396 4.69 47.49 5.01
C THR A 396 4.25 47.84 3.59
N ARG A 397 4.55 46.99 2.61
CA ARG A 397 3.95 47.02 1.26
C ARG A 397 2.86 45.97 1.19
#